data_AF-A0A7R9FDG8-F1
#
_entry.id   AF-A0A7R9FDG8-F1
#
_cell.length_a   1.000
_cell.length_b   1.000
_cell.length_c   1.000
_cell.angle_alpha   90.00
_cell.angle_beta   90.00
_cell.angle_gamma   90.00
#
_symmetry.space_group_name_H-M   'P 1'
#
loop_
_entity.id
_entity.type
_entity.pdbx_description
1 polymer ?
#
loop_
_entity_poly.entity_id
_entity_poly.type
_entity_poly.pdbx_seq_one_letter_code
_entity_poly.pdbx_strand_id
1 'polypeptide(L)'
;MSNKAGDTHISFWNGQKMPIVGLGTWQAPDAVIDSVIDTALEAGYRHIDTAYVYGNEAAIGKALKRWFDSGKIKREELFIVTK
;
A
#
# COMPACT_ATOMS: atom_id res chain seq x y z
N MET A 1 3.38 -16.98 16.79
CA MET A 1 2.72 -17.06 15.47
C MET A 1 3.83 -17.29 14.45
N SER A 2 3.92 -18.48 13.85
CA SER A 2 4.95 -18.79 12.85
C SER A 2 4.33 -18.74 11.45
N ASN A 3 4.89 -17.92 10.56
CA ASN A 3 4.56 -17.94 9.14
C ASN A 3 5.30 -19.10 8.48
N LYS A 4 4.65 -19.77 7.52
CA LYS A 4 5.25 -20.81 6.68
C LYS A 4 5.70 -20.20 5.36
N ALA A 5 6.61 -20.88 4.67
CA ALA A 5 6.95 -20.53 3.29
C ALA A 5 5.68 -20.58 2.43
N GLY A 6 5.37 -19.47 1.75
CA GLY A 6 4.16 -19.31 0.93
C GLY A 6 3.07 -18.42 1.55
N ASP A 7 3.16 -18.08 2.84
CA ASP A 7 2.21 -17.15 3.45
C ASP A 7 2.42 -15.73 2.93
N THR A 8 1.35 -15.11 2.41
CA THR A 8 1.39 -13.74 1.85
C THR A 8 1.03 -12.66 2.89
N HIS A 9 0.63 -13.06 4.10
CA HIS A 9 0.18 -12.17 5.16
C HIS A 9 0.70 -12.63 6.52
N ILE A 10 0.91 -11.67 7.44
CA ILE A 10 1.15 -11.92 8.85
C ILE A 10 -0.06 -11.51 9.67
N SER A 11 -0.33 -12.23 10.76
CA SER A 11 -1.36 -11.87 11.72
C SER A 11 -0.76 -11.07 12.87
N PHE A 12 -1.42 -9.97 13.24
CA PHE A 12 -1.11 -9.21 14.44
C PHE A 12 -1.84 -9.79 15.66
N TRP A 13 -1.40 -9.35 16.85
CA TRP A 13 -1.98 -9.78 18.12
C TRP A 13 -3.48 -9.44 18.25
N ASN A 14 -3.94 -8.41 17.54
CA ASN A 14 -5.34 -7.97 17.51
C ASN A 14 -6.18 -8.68 16.42
N GLY A 15 -5.64 -9.71 15.77
CA GLY A 15 -6.33 -10.47 14.73
C GLY A 15 -6.35 -9.83 13.34
N GLN A 16 -5.84 -8.60 13.17
CA GLN A 16 -5.67 -8.01 11.84
C GLN A 16 -4.59 -8.74 11.04
N LYS A 17 -4.74 -8.74 9.72
CA LYS A 17 -3.77 -9.33 8.78
C LYS A 17 -3.09 -8.22 7.98
N MET A 18 -1.78 -8.28 7.85
CA MET A 18 -0.98 -7.36 7.05
C MET A 18 -0.24 -8.14 5.95
N PRO A 19 -0.27 -7.70 4.68
CA PRO A 19 0.58 -8.29 3.64
C PRO A 19 2.07 -8.20 4.01
N ILE A 20 2.80 -9.30 3.80
CA ILE A 20 4.21 -9.42 4.23
C ILE A 20 5.18 -8.52 3.43
N VAL A 21 4.79 -8.14 2.22
CA VAL A 21 5.53 -7.22 1.34
C VAL A 21 4.73 -5.95 1.16
N GLY A 22 5.36 -4.80 1.40
CA GLY A 22 4.78 -3.48 1.19
C GLY A 22 5.64 -2.59 0.31
N LEU A 23 5.01 -1.59 -0.30
CA LEU A 23 5.65 -0.55 -1.10
C LEU A 23 6.06 0.61 -0.17
N GLY A 24 7.35 0.87 -0.03
CA GLY A 24 7.86 2.07 0.64
C GLY A 24 7.84 3.28 -0.28
N THR A 25 7.39 4.43 0.22
CA THR A 25 7.26 5.67 -0.58
C THR A 25 8.25 6.77 -0.21
N TRP A 26 9.23 6.49 0.66
CA TRP A 26 10.28 7.46 1.00
C TRP A 26 11.12 7.82 -0.23
N GLN A 27 11.43 9.11 -0.37
CA GLN A 27 12.18 9.70 -1.50
C GLN A 27 11.53 9.57 -2.88
N ALA A 28 10.30 9.07 -3.00
CA ALA A 28 9.56 9.06 -4.26
C ALA A 28 9.03 10.48 -4.55
N PRO A 29 9.46 11.14 -5.66
CA PRO A 29 8.93 12.44 -6.03
C PRO A 29 7.46 12.37 -6.45
N ASP A 30 6.68 13.41 -6.17
CA ASP A 30 5.26 13.48 -6.55
C ASP A 30 5.00 13.16 -8.04
N ALA A 31 5.90 13.58 -8.92
CA ALA A 31 5.79 13.37 -10.36
C ALA A 31 5.76 11.90 -10.81
N VAL A 32 6.24 10.97 -9.97
CA VAL A 32 6.24 9.52 -10.28
C VAL A 32 5.28 8.72 -9.42
N ILE A 33 4.61 9.34 -8.43
CA ILE A 33 3.74 8.61 -7.50
C ILE A 33 2.63 7.87 -8.23
N ASP A 34 2.04 8.49 -9.25
CA ASP A 34 0.97 7.86 -10.02
C ASP A 34 1.42 6.55 -10.67
N SER A 35 2.54 6.56 -11.40
CA SER A 35 3.05 5.36 -12.05
C SER A 35 3.55 4.32 -11.06
N VAL A 36 4.15 4.75 -9.95
CA VAL A 36 4.62 3.86 -8.87
C VAL A 36 3.44 3.13 -8.22
N ILE A 37 2.36 3.83 -7.89
CA ILE A 37 1.16 3.23 -7.28
C ILE A 37 0.46 2.31 -8.28
N ASP A 38 0.28 2.74 -9.53
CA ASP A 38 -0.35 1.92 -10.57
C ASP A 38 0.43 0.61 -10.78
N THR A 39 1.75 0.71 -10.96
CA THR A 39 2.63 -0.46 -11.15
C THR A 39 2.58 -1.42 -9.96
N ALA A 40 2.63 -0.90 -8.73
CA ALA A 40 2.59 -1.73 -7.53
C ALA A 40 1.26 -2.47 -7.39
N LEU A 41 0.14 -1.78 -7.63
CA LEU A 41 -1.20 -2.38 -7.51
C LEU A 41 -1.45 -3.42 -8.60
N GLU A 42 -0.96 -3.19 -9.83
CA GLU A 42 -0.97 -4.16 -10.94
C GLU A 42 -0.09 -5.38 -10.66
N ALA A 43 1.06 -5.18 -10.01
CA ALA A 43 1.94 -6.26 -9.56
C ALA A 43 1.39 -7.04 -8.34
N GLY A 44 0.25 -6.64 -7.79
CA GLY A 44 -0.44 -7.34 -6.69
C GLY A 44 -0.09 -6.84 -5.30
N TYR A 45 0.63 -5.72 -5.14
CA TYR A 45 0.86 -5.13 -3.83
C TYR A 45 -0.47 -4.71 -3.19
N ARG A 46 -0.58 -4.95 -1.89
CA ARG A 46 -1.73 -4.56 -1.07
C ARG A 46 -1.34 -3.88 0.23
N HIS A 47 -0.05 -3.58 0.40
CA HIS A 47 0.48 -2.86 1.55
C HIS A 47 1.29 -1.66 1.06
N ILE A 48 0.95 -0.46 1.52
CA ILE A 48 1.61 0.81 1.17
C ILE A 48 2.09 1.47 2.46
N ASP A 49 3.38 1.74 2.54
CA ASP A 49 4.04 2.42 3.66
C ASP A 49 4.30 3.88 3.32
N THR A 50 3.73 4.78 4.10
CA THR A 50 3.84 6.23 3.98
C THR A 50 4.34 6.87 5.29
N ALA A 51 4.61 8.17 5.24
CA ALA A 51 4.82 9.03 6.40
C ALA A 51 4.55 10.48 5.99
N TYR A 52 4.03 11.30 6.91
CA TYR A 52 3.74 12.71 6.64
C TYR A 52 4.99 13.47 6.16
N VAL A 53 6.14 13.19 6.78
CA VAL A 53 7.43 13.85 6.48
C VAL A 53 7.97 13.54 5.09
N TYR A 54 7.44 12.53 4.38
CA TYR A 54 7.83 12.24 3.00
C TYR A 54 7.25 13.27 2.02
N GLY A 55 6.24 14.04 2.43
CA GLY A 55 5.69 15.15 1.66
C GLY A 55 4.83 14.75 0.45
N ASN A 56 4.57 13.45 0.25
CA ASN A 56 3.94 12.90 -0.96
C ASN A 56 2.59 12.19 -0.72
N GLU A 57 2.06 12.21 0.51
CA GLU A 57 0.79 11.52 0.85
C GLU A 57 -0.41 12.07 0.07
N ALA A 58 -0.43 13.35 -0.28
CA ALA A 58 -1.49 13.94 -1.09
C ALA A 58 -1.51 13.38 -2.52
N ALA A 59 -0.33 13.14 -3.11
CA ALA A 59 -0.21 12.50 -4.42
C ALA A 59 -0.65 11.03 -4.36
N ILE A 60 -0.23 10.31 -3.30
CA ILE A 60 -0.62 8.91 -3.08
C ILE A 60 -2.14 8.79 -2.93
N GLY A 61 -2.75 9.65 -2.13
CA GLY A 61 -4.20 9.67 -1.92
C GLY A 61 -4.98 9.88 -3.22
N LYS A 62 -4.50 10.77 -4.11
CA LYS A 62 -5.10 10.97 -5.45
C LYS A 62 -4.99 9.72 -6.30
N ALA A 63 -3.84 9.06 -6.32
CA ALA A 63 -3.63 7.83 -7.08
C ALA A 63 -4.57 6.70 -6.61
N LEU A 64 -4.63 6.48 -5.29
CA LEU A 64 -5.52 5.47 -4.70
C LEU A 64 -6.99 5.78 -4.95
N LYS A 65 -7.39 7.05 -4.88
CA LYS A 65 -8.78 7.45 -5.19
C LYS A 65 -9.17 7.03 -6.61
N ARG A 66 -8.31 7.21 -7.62
CA ARG A 66 -8.62 6.74 -8.99
C ARG A 66 -8.87 5.23 -9.04
N TRP A 67 -8.07 4.45 -8.31
CA TRP A 67 -8.24 3.00 -8.24
C TRP A 67 -9.57 2.61 -7.58
N PHE A 68 -9.93 3.25 -6.47
CA PHE A 68 -11.22 3.02 -5.82
C PHE A 68 -12.39 3.44 -6.70
N ASP A 69 -12.31 4.62 -7.34
CA ASP A 69 -13.34 5.12 -8.25
C ASP A 69 -13.52 4.20 -9.47
N SER A 70 -12.43 3.59 -9.95
CA SER A 70 -12.47 2.63 -11.07
C SER A 70 -13.06 1.27 -10.71
N GLY A 71 -13.21 0.96 -9.43
CA GLY A 71 -13.65 -0.35 -8.94
C GLY A 71 -12.63 -1.49 -9.10
N LYS A 72 -11.39 -1.19 -9.53
CA LYS A 72 -10.31 -2.19 -9.67
C LYS A 72 -9.91 -2.84 -8.34
N ILE A 73 -10.04 -2.10 -7.23
CA ILE A 73 -9.82 -2.57 -5.86
C ILE A 73 -10.78 -1.86 -4.89
N LYS A 74 -11.04 -2.47 -3.74
CA LYS A 74 -11.76 -1.89 -2.61
C LYS A 74 -10.80 -1.39 -1.53
N ARG A 75 -11.28 -0.48 -0.67
CA ARG A 75 -10.46 0.11 0.40
C ARG A 75 -9.96 -0.95 1.38
N GLU A 76 -10.80 -1.90 1.75
CA GLU A 76 -10.50 -2.99 2.69
C GLU A 76 -9.45 -3.97 2.18
N GLU A 77 -9.12 -3.95 0.88
CA GLU A 77 -8.02 -4.74 0.32
C GLU A 77 -6.65 -4.12 0.59
N LEU A 78 -6.58 -2.85 0.98
CA LEU A 78 -5.32 -2.16 1.23
C LEU A 78 -4.98 -2.04 2.70
N PHE A 79 -3.75 -2.40 3.04
CA PHE A 79 -3.09 -2.07 4.29
C PHE A 79 -2.24 -0.82 4.09
N ILE A 80 -2.63 0.30 4.70
CA ILE A 80 -1.91 1.58 4.57
C ILE A 80 -1.31 1.92 5.93
N VAL A 81 -0.01 2.14 5.97
CA VAL A 81 0.75 2.57 7.16
C VAL A 81 1.16 4.03 6.97
N THR A 82 0.97 4.86 7.99
CA THR A 82 1.51 6.24 8.03
C THR A 82 2.21 6.49 9.37
N LYS A 83 2.95 7.59 9.45
CA LYS A 83 3.81 7.99 10.57
C LYS A 83 3.85 9.51 10.68
#